data_AF-A0A096FE38-F1
#
_entry.id   AF-A0A096FE38-F1
#
_cell.length_a   1.000
_cell.length_b   1.000
_cell.length_c   1.000
_cell.angle_alpha   90.00
_cell.angle_beta   90.00
_cell.angle_gamma   90.00
#
_symmetry.space_group_name_H-M   'P 1'
#
loop_
_entity.id
_entity.type
_entity.pdbx_description
1 polymer ?
#
loop_
_entity_poly.entity_id
_entity_poly.type
_entity_poly.pdbx_seq_one_letter_code
_entity_poly.pdbx_strand_id
1 'polypeptide(L)'
;MAQTLRVIEWDKEDRRLINKWLLLCTDDDYAQLFALRERVAPGEVCSIVKLVRMCFEHQNWIDDLPASLIQLMQVRNLPQPSRVASSL
;
A
#
# COMPACT_ATOMS: atom_id res chain seq x y z
N MET A 1 -22.41 -14.77 0.64
CA MET A 1 -21.14 -15.36 1.11
C MET A 1 -20.42 -14.30 1.91
N ALA A 2 -20.25 -14.49 3.22
CA ALA A 2 -19.56 -13.53 4.06
C ALA A 2 -18.08 -13.50 3.66
N GLN A 3 -17.63 -12.37 3.11
CA GLN A 3 -16.22 -12.13 2.82
C GLN A 3 -15.47 -12.06 4.15
N THR A 4 -14.69 -13.09 4.45
CA THR A 4 -13.67 -13.03 5.49
C THR A 4 -12.57 -12.09 4.98
N LEU A 5 -12.70 -10.80 5.29
CA LEU A 5 -11.60 -9.85 5.21
C LEU A 5 -10.47 -10.43 6.06
N ARG A 6 -9.41 -10.95 5.42
CA ARG A 6 -8.18 -11.22 6.14
C ARG A 6 -7.66 -9.86 6.60
N VAL A 7 -7.77 -9.59 7.89
CA VAL A 7 -7.11 -8.45 8.51
C VAL A 7 -5.62 -8.67 8.27
N ILE A 8 -5.02 -7.84 7.43
CA ILE A 8 -3.57 -7.80 7.27
C ILE A 8 -3.05 -7.25 8.61
N GLU A 9 -2.42 -8.09 9.43
CA GLU A 9 -1.78 -7.63 10.64
C GLU A 9 -0.48 -6.93 10.27
N TRP A 10 -0.51 -5.60 10.33
CA TRP A 10 0.65 -4.77 10.08
C TRP A 10 1.46 -4.57 11.35
N ASP A 11 2.73 -4.95 11.31
CA ASP A 11 3.62 -4.86 12.47
C ASP A 11 4.50 -3.59 12.46
N LYS A 12 5.44 -3.55 13.42
CA LYS A 12 6.41 -2.45 13.55
C LYS A 12 7.49 -2.48 12.47
N GLU A 13 7.82 -3.65 11.95
CA GLU A 13 8.79 -3.85 10.87
C GLU A 13 8.25 -3.31 9.55
N ASP A 14 6.97 -3.52 9.23
CA ASP A 14 6.33 -2.95 8.04
C ASP A 14 6.39 -1.42 8.04
N ARG A 15 6.08 -0.82 9.20
CA ARG A 15 6.18 0.62 9.39
C ARG A 15 7.62 1.11 9.20
N ARG A 16 8.61 0.36 9.70
CA ARG A 16 10.03 0.69 9.52
C ARG A 16 10.45 0.58 8.05
N LEU A 17 9.95 -0.40 7.31
CA LEU A 17 10.25 -0.59 5.90
C LEU A 17 9.69 0.54 5.04
N ILE A 18 8.42 0.90 5.24
CA ILE A 18 7.80 2.03 4.53
C ILE A 18 8.56 3.33 4.84
N ASN A 19 8.89 3.57 6.12
CA ASN A 19 9.67 4.74 6.50
C ASN A 19 11.07 4.72 5.88
N LYS A 20 11.73 3.57 5.80
CA LYS A 20 13.04 3.45 5.15
C LYS A 20 12.93 3.70 3.65
N TRP A 21 11.89 3.18 3.01
CA TRP A 21 11.61 3.44 1.59
C TRP A 21 11.37 4.92 1.33
N LEU A 22 10.62 5.62 2.20
CA LEU A 22 10.39 7.06 2.08
C LEU A 22 11.66 7.91 2.12
N LEU A 23 12.71 7.43 2.79
CA LEU A 23 14.00 8.13 2.82
C LEU A 23 14.85 7.88 1.57
N LEU A 24 14.48 6.90 0.75
CA LEU A 24 15.27 6.41 -0.39
C LEU A 24 14.53 6.48 -1.72
N CYS A 25 13.22 6.76 -1.70
CA CYS A 25 12.40 6.81 -2.90
C CYS A 25 12.80 7.99 -3.77
N THR A 26 12.50 7.90 -5.06
CA THR A 26 12.72 9.01 -5.98
C THR A 26 11.68 10.11 -5.78
N ASP A 27 11.93 11.28 -6.35
CA ASP A 27 10.94 12.35 -6.38
C ASP A 27 9.67 11.92 -7.15
N ASP A 28 9.81 11.11 -8.20
CA ASP A 28 8.69 10.54 -8.96
C ASP A 28 7.84 9.59 -8.11
N ASP A 29 8.49 8.69 -7.35
CA ASP A 29 7.81 7.78 -6.42
C ASP A 29 7.02 8.58 -5.37
N TYR A 30 7.63 9.64 -4.84
CA TYR A 30 7.00 10.50 -3.86
C TYR A 30 5.82 11.29 -4.46
N ALA A 31 5.97 11.80 -5.68
CA ALA A 31 4.92 12.53 -6.39
C ALA A 31 3.72 11.62 -6.70
N GLN A 32 3.95 10.39 -7.16
CA GLN A 32 2.90 9.40 -7.39
C GLN A 32 2.14 9.10 -6.09
N LEU A 33 2.87 8.89 -5.00
CA LEU A 33 2.27 8.64 -3.69
C LEU A 33 1.45 9.83 -3.18
N PHE A 34 1.90 11.06 -3.43
CA PHE A 34 1.15 12.27 -3.08
C PHE A 34 -0.12 12.42 -3.94
N ALA A 35 -0.04 12.15 -5.24
CA ALA A 35 -1.21 12.16 -6.12
C ALA A 35 -2.25 11.10 -5.72
N LEU A 36 -1.78 9.92 -5.31
CA LEU A 36 -2.65 8.88 -4.76
C LEU A 36 -3.36 9.34 -3.49
N ARG A 37 -2.63 9.97 -2.57
CA ARG A 37 -3.22 10.54 -1.33
C ARG A 37 -4.37 11.49 -1.64
N GLU A 38 -4.18 12.43 -2.56
CA GLU A 38 -5.24 13.39 -2.94
C GLU A 38 -6.48 12.70 -3.52
N ARG A 39 -6.32 11.53 -4.15
CA ARG A 39 -7.43 10.77 -4.73
C ARG A 39 -8.21 9.96 -3.70
N VAL A 40 -7.51 9.30 -2.77
CA VAL A 40 -8.13 8.31 -1.86
C VAL A 40 -8.43 8.87 -0.48
N ALA A 41 -7.76 9.94 -0.08
CA ALA A 41 -7.94 10.61 1.20
C ALA A 41 -7.84 12.14 1.05
N PRO A 42 -8.68 12.77 0.20
CA PRO A 42 -8.64 14.19 -0.07
C PRO A 42 -8.84 15.01 1.22
N GLY A 43 -7.92 15.93 1.50
CA GLY A 43 -7.99 16.79 2.68
C GLY A 43 -7.70 16.09 4.01
N GLU A 44 -7.45 14.77 4.02
CA GLU A 44 -7.04 14.08 5.25
C GLU A 44 -5.55 14.27 5.54
N VAL A 45 -5.24 14.55 6.81
CA VAL A 45 -3.88 14.47 7.32
C VAL A 45 -3.64 13.05 7.81
N CYS A 46 -3.32 12.14 6.88
CA CYS A 46 -2.93 10.78 7.19
C CYS A 46 -1.41 10.61 7.11
N SER A 47 -0.84 9.69 7.90
CA SER A 47 0.54 9.26 7.67
C SER A 47 0.63 8.49 6.35
N ILE A 48 1.76 8.59 5.65
CA ILE A 48 2.01 7.77 4.45
C ILE A 48 1.89 6.28 4.76
N VAL A 49 2.35 5.85 5.93
CA VAL A 49 2.18 4.47 6.38
C VAL A 49 0.69 4.09 6.40
N LYS A 50 -0.19 4.94 6.92
CA LYS A 50 -1.64 4.70 6.91
C LYS A 50 -2.18 4.64 5.48
N LEU A 51 -1.74 5.53 4.59
CA LEU A 51 -2.13 5.53 3.18
C LEU A 51 -1.76 4.21 2.49
N VAL A 52 -0.51 3.76 2.63
CA VAL A 52 -0.04 2.49 2.06
C VAL A 52 -0.86 1.33 2.61
N ARG A 53 -1.10 1.28 3.92
CA ARG A 53 -1.94 0.24 4.54
C ARG A 53 -3.34 0.19 3.94
N MET A 54 -3.99 1.35 3.81
CA MET A 54 -5.30 1.45 3.17
C MET A 54 -5.28 0.94 1.73
N CYS A 55 -4.23 1.23 0.96
CA CYS A 55 -4.12 0.74 -0.40
C CYS A 55 -4.05 -0.79 -0.41
N PHE A 56 -3.25 -1.41 0.46
CA PHE A 56 -3.17 -2.88 0.55
C PHE A 56 -4.46 -3.54 1.08
N GLU A 57 -5.27 -2.83 1.85
CA GLU A 57 -6.61 -3.26 2.28
C GLU A 57 -7.67 -3.10 1.16
N HIS A 58 -7.48 -2.15 0.24
CA HIS A 58 -8.36 -1.85 -0.87
C HIS A 58 -7.67 -2.08 -2.22
N GLN A 59 -7.84 -3.28 -2.80
CA GLN A 59 -7.15 -3.70 -4.03
C GLN A 59 -7.19 -2.69 -5.18
N ASN A 60 -8.26 -1.91 -5.29
CA ASN A 60 -8.45 -0.90 -6.32
C ASN A 60 -7.40 0.22 -6.32
N TRP A 61 -6.63 0.38 -5.23
CA TRP A 61 -5.63 1.44 -5.08
C TRP A 61 -4.19 0.93 -5.08
N ILE A 62 -4.01 -0.39 -5.17
CA ILE A 62 -2.68 -1.01 -5.10
C ILE A 62 -1.93 -0.75 -6.39
N ASP A 63 -2.60 -0.84 -7.53
CA ASP A 63 -1.99 -0.57 -8.84
C ASP A 63 -1.56 0.90 -9.00
N ASP A 64 -2.09 1.80 -8.15
CA ASP A 64 -1.69 3.21 -8.12
C ASP A 64 -0.50 3.48 -7.19
N LEU A 65 -0.07 2.51 -6.36
CA LEU A 65 1.13 2.67 -5.53
C LEU A 65 2.41 2.66 -6.38
N PRO A 66 3.47 3.31 -5.92
CA PRO A 66 4.78 3.23 -6.57
C PRO A 66 5.24 1.77 -6.69
N ALA A 67 5.65 1.36 -7.89
CA ALA A 67 6.07 -0.02 -8.16
C ALA A 67 7.25 -0.44 -7.27
N SER A 68 8.16 0.49 -6.96
CA SER A 68 9.30 0.26 -6.06
C SER A 68 8.85 -0.11 -4.64
N LEU A 69 7.76 0.50 -4.15
CA LEU A 69 7.17 0.19 -2.85
C LEU A 69 6.44 -1.15 -2.86
N ILE A 70 5.66 -1.43 -3.91
CA ILE A 70 4.97 -2.71 -4.08
C ILE A 70 6.00 -3.85 -4.09
N GLN A 71 7.08 -3.70 -4.86
CA GLN A 71 8.16 -4.69 -4.93
C GLN A 71 8.83 -4.89 -3.56
N LEU A 72 9.11 -3.81 -2.82
CA LEU A 72 9.67 -3.91 -1.47
C LEU A 72 8.76 -4.71 -0.52
N MET A 73 7.44 -4.51 -0.60
CA MET A 73 6.47 -5.21 0.23
C MET A 73 6.30 -6.69 -0.18
N GLN A 74 6.36 -6.98 -1.48
CA GLN A 74 6.31 -8.36 -2.00
C GLN A 74 7.53 -9.20 -1.58
N VAL A 75 8.74 -8.62 -1.59
CA VAL A 75 9.97 -9.31 -1.14
C VAL A 75 9.87 -9.75 0.32
N ARG A 76 9.01 -9.11 1.12
CA ARG A 76 8.82 -9.40 2.55
C ARG A 76 7.68 -10.37 2.84
N ASN A 77 7.06 -10.96 1.82
CA ASN A 77 6.00 -11.94 1.99
C ASN A 77 4.77 -11.38 2.76
N LEU A 78 4.58 -10.06 2.74
CA LEU A 78 3.30 -9.48 3.12
C LEU A 78 2.22 -10.11 2.24
N PRO A 79 1.04 -10.47 2.80
CA PRO A 79 0.01 -11.16 2.04
C PRO A 79 -0.26 -10.34 0.79
N GLN A 80 -0.03 -10.96 -0.37
CA GLN A 80 -0.44 -10.35 -1.61
C GLN A 80 -1.91 -9.99 -1.46
N PRO A 81 -2.33 -8.78 -1.86
CA PRO A 81 -3.74 -8.46 -1.93
C PRO A 81 -4.38 -9.58 -2.72
N SER A 82 -5.29 -10.33 -2.08
CA SER A 82 -5.78 -11.61 -2.58
C SER A 82 -6.25 -11.42 -4.01
N ARG A 83 -5.44 -11.80 -4.99
CA ARG A 83 -5.82 -11.75 -6.41
C ARG A 83 -7.08 -12.57 -6.48
N VAL A 84 -8.23 -11.92 -6.65
CA VAL A 84 -9.45 -12.63 -6.99
C VAL A 84 -9.09 -13.34 -8.27
N ALA A 85 -8.89 -14.65 -8.18
CA ALA A 85 -8.80 -15.48 -9.35
C ALA A 85 -10.17 -15.33 -10.01
N SER A 86 -10.26 -14.45 -10.99
CA SER A 86 -11.37 -14.43 -11.93
C SER A 86 -11.31 -15.75 -12.68
N SER A 87 -11.90 -16.78 -12.09
CA SER A 87 -12.30 -17.98 -12.80
C SER A 87 -13.42 -17.56 -13.73
N LEU A 88 -13.07 -17.33 -15.00
CA LEU A 88 -13.97 -17.53 -16.12
C LEU A 88 -14.14 -19.03 -16.34
#